data_AF-A0A7C1A165-F1
#
_entry.id   AF-A0A7C1A165-F1
#
_cell.length_a   1.000
_cell.length_b   1.000
_cell.length_c   1.000
_cell.angle_alpha   90.00
_cell.angle_beta   90.00
_cell.angle_gamma   90.00
#
_symmetry.space_group_name_H-M   'P 1'
#
loop_
_entity.id
_entity.type
_entity.pdbx_description
1 polymer ?
#
loop_
_entity_poly.entity_id
_entity_poly.type
_entity_poly.pdbx_seq_one_letter_code
_entity_poly.pdbx_strand_id
1 'polypeptide(L)'
;MRSNKVLPRDYFGRWWRKERTNGSAISEKLISFFHKLNITLSIPIYSYKDNYHDYFTGIQGSFRETIKNIKILNKKGVHVVPIIYISDKNYADLEKIIEFVTCFKCSSYRIDFIYPKIDKPEKIASIKNFMSIYNHIRKMLKIDYELYLTNRRINQCLFGKIAITLNGDIIPCQNARSQVIENIFSDNITLSEILKKGLLDNFWYLTKDKIEICRKCEYRYGCIDCPILTHEFTEGTISKNLFCAYSPLEGVWTNEKFYA
;
A
#
# COMPACT_ATOMS: atom_id res chain seq x y z
N MET A 1 9.13 -34.06 9.66
CA MET A 1 7.69 -33.76 9.69
C MET A 1 7.49 -32.26 9.59
N ARG A 2 7.21 -31.73 8.38
CA ARG A 2 6.87 -30.31 8.20
C ARG A 2 5.44 -30.12 8.69
N SER A 3 5.27 -29.50 9.85
CA SER A 3 3.95 -29.15 10.35
C SER A 3 3.31 -28.16 9.36
N ASN A 4 2.31 -28.64 8.63
CA ASN A 4 1.34 -27.81 7.91
C ASN A 4 0.57 -26.97 8.93
N LYS A 5 1.18 -25.91 9.46
CA LYS A 5 0.45 -24.85 10.12
C LYS A 5 -0.13 -23.99 9.01
N VAL A 6 -1.32 -24.40 8.59
CA VAL A 6 -2.27 -23.55 7.87
C VAL A 6 -2.32 -22.23 8.64
N LEU A 7 -1.83 -21.15 8.03
CA LEU A 7 -1.98 -19.79 8.55
C LEU A 7 -3.48 -19.59 8.87
N PRO A 8 -3.82 -19.01 10.04
CA PRO A 8 -5.22 -18.88 10.45
C PRO A 8 -6.03 -18.23 9.33
N ARG A 9 -7.01 -18.98 8.81
CA ARG A 9 -7.91 -18.58 7.70
C ARG A 9 -8.60 -17.25 7.96
N ASP A 10 -8.65 -16.80 9.20
CA ASP A 10 -9.36 -15.60 9.63
C ASP A 10 -8.57 -14.29 9.43
N TYR A 11 -7.26 -14.35 9.14
CA TYR A 11 -6.48 -13.14 8.77
C TYR A 11 -6.78 -12.64 7.34
N PHE A 12 -7.40 -13.48 6.50
CA PHE A 12 -7.71 -13.20 5.09
C PHE A 12 -9.24 -13.19 4.84
N GLY A 13 -10.00 -12.50 5.70
CA GLY A 13 -11.46 -12.53 5.70
C GLY A 13 -12.15 -12.17 4.37
N ARG A 14 -13.26 -12.91 4.10
CA ARG A 14 -14.47 -12.68 3.24
C ARG A 14 -14.41 -11.96 1.88
N TRP A 15 -13.30 -11.34 1.47
CA TRP A 15 -13.19 -10.49 0.28
C TRP A 15 -11.90 -10.80 -0.49
N TRP A 16 -11.85 -11.98 -1.11
CA TRP A 16 -10.65 -12.49 -1.82
C TRP A 16 -10.36 -11.73 -3.12
N ARG A 17 -11.35 -11.05 -3.69
CA ARG A 17 -11.24 -10.35 -4.97
C ARG A 17 -11.42 -8.86 -4.76
N LYS A 18 -10.37 -8.09 -5.02
CA LYS A 18 -10.36 -6.64 -4.92
C LYS A 18 -9.86 -6.07 -6.23
N GLU A 19 -10.55 -5.07 -6.74
CA GLU A 19 -10.16 -4.34 -7.93
C GLU A 19 -9.94 -2.87 -7.57
N ARG A 20 -8.87 -2.25 -8.09
CA ARG A 20 -8.66 -0.81 -7.94
C ARG A 20 -9.06 -0.13 -9.25
N THR A 21 -9.99 0.81 -9.18
CA THR A 21 -10.43 1.58 -10.33
C THR A 21 -10.59 3.04 -9.94
N ASN A 22 -10.44 3.97 -10.88
CA ASN A 22 -10.72 5.38 -10.65
C ASN A 22 -12.23 5.65 -10.43
N GLY A 23 -13.11 4.66 -10.64
CA GLY A 23 -14.54 4.80 -10.44
C GLY A 23 -15.27 5.49 -11.60
N SER A 24 -14.57 5.84 -12.67
CA SER A 24 -15.15 6.30 -13.94
C SER A 24 -15.56 5.10 -14.84
N ALA A 25 -16.37 5.37 -15.87
CA ALA A 25 -16.73 4.40 -16.92
C ALA A 25 -17.34 3.07 -16.40
N ILE A 26 -18.08 3.13 -15.29
CA ILE A 26 -18.74 1.96 -14.68
C ILE A 26 -20.07 1.68 -15.38
N SER A 27 -20.08 0.70 -16.29
CA SER A 27 -21.29 0.24 -16.98
C SER A 27 -22.14 -0.74 -16.14
N GLU A 28 -23.43 -0.88 -16.46
CA GLU A 28 -24.31 -1.88 -15.82
C GLU A 28 -23.79 -3.33 -15.99
N LYS A 29 -23.10 -3.63 -17.10
CA LYS A 29 -22.43 -4.91 -17.31
C LYS A 29 -21.32 -5.14 -16.27
N LEU A 30 -20.50 -4.12 -16.01
CA LEU A 30 -19.44 -4.19 -15.00
C LEU A 30 -20.02 -4.28 -13.59
N ILE A 31 -21.06 -3.50 -13.27
CA ILE A 31 -21.74 -3.58 -11.96
C ILE A 31 -22.25 -5.00 -11.71
N SER A 32 -22.94 -5.58 -12.69
CA SER A 32 -23.46 -6.95 -12.61
C SER A 32 -22.34 -7.97 -12.44
N PHE A 33 -21.22 -7.80 -13.16
CA PHE A 33 -20.03 -8.63 -13.04
C PHE A 33 -19.41 -8.56 -11.63
N PHE A 34 -19.20 -7.35 -11.10
CA PHE A 34 -18.61 -7.15 -9.77
C PHE A 34 -19.51 -7.72 -8.67
N HIS A 35 -20.82 -7.50 -8.77
CA HIS A 35 -21.78 -8.05 -7.80
C HIS A 35 -21.80 -9.58 -7.83
N LYS A 36 -21.95 -10.18 -9.03
CA LYS A 36 -22.00 -11.64 -9.21
C LYS A 36 -20.75 -12.35 -8.68
N LEU A 37 -19.58 -11.75 -8.86
CA LEU A 37 -18.30 -12.34 -8.44
C LEU A 37 -17.84 -11.91 -7.04
N ASN A 38 -18.66 -11.13 -6.33
CA ASN A 38 -18.37 -10.57 -5.01
C ASN A 38 -17.04 -9.81 -4.96
N ILE A 39 -16.79 -8.97 -5.99
CA ILE A 39 -15.57 -8.17 -6.11
C ILE A 39 -15.74 -6.88 -5.30
N THR A 40 -14.77 -6.59 -4.43
CA THR A 40 -14.70 -5.29 -3.74
C THR A 40 -13.96 -4.27 -4.60
N LEU A 41 -14.58 -3.13 -4.88
CA LEU A 41 -13.95 -2.03 -5.61
C LEU A 41 -13.28 -1.07 -4.65
N SER A 42 -12.02 -0.78 -4.90
CA SER A 42 -11.26 0.26 -4.21
C SER A 42 -11.14 1.48 -5.10
N ILE A 43 -11.74 2.60 -4.67
CA ILE A 43 -11.87 3.80 -5.51
C ILE A 43 -11.11 4.96 -4.84
N PRO A 44 -10.14 5.60 -5.52
CA PRO A 44 -9.39 6.72 -4.97
C PRO A 44 -10.29 7.94 -4.79
N ILE A 45 -10.12 8.65 -3.68
CA ILE A 45 -10.73 9.95 -3.40
C ILE A 45 -9.61 10.88 -2.95
N TYR A 46 -9.46 12.01 -3.66
CA TYR A 46 -8.39 12.97 -3.39
C TYR A 46 -8.85 14.20 -2.61
N SER A 47 -10.14 14.54 -2.67
CA SER A 47 -10.71 15.73 -2.05
C SER A 47 -12.24 15.60 -1.92
N TYR A 48 -12.83 16.39 -1.02
CA TYR A 48 -14.28 16.66 -0.98
C TYR A 48 -14.70 17.81 -1.90
N LYS A 49 -13.74 18.58 -2.42
CA LYS A 49 -13.95 19.69 -3.37
C LYS A 49 -13.78 19.18 -4.79
N ASP A 50 -14.77 19.48 -5.63
CA ASP A 50 -14.87 19.09 -7.05
C ASP A 50 -13.59 19.43 -7.85
N ASN A 51 -13.26 20.72 -7.91
CA ASN A 51 -12.09 21.24 -8.61
C ASN A 51 -10.76 20.66 -8.11
N TYR A 52 -10.66 20.37 -6.80
CA TYR A 52 -9.42 19.89 -6.23
C TYR A 52 -9.22 18.39 -6.44
N HIS A 53 -10.30 17.61 -6.44
CA HIS A 53 -10.23 16.21 -6.86
C HIS A 53 -9.82 16.10 -8.33
N ASP A 54 -10.44 16.90 -9.20
CA ASP A 54 -10.11 16.95 -10.63
C ASP A 54 -8.66 17.39 -10.88
N TYR A 55 -8.12 18.27 -10.04
CA TYR A 55 -6.70 18.65 -10.08
C TYR A 55 -5.77 17.44 -9.91
N PHE A 56 -6.08 16.50 -9.00
CA PHE A 56 -5.26 15.30 -8.79
C PHE A 56 -5.43 14.27 -9.92
N THR A 57 -6.62 14.16 -10.49
CA THR A 57 -6.88 13.20 -11.59
C THR A 57 -6.41 13.74 -12.94
N GLY A 58 -6.31 15.06 -13.10
CA GLY A 58 -6.06 15.74 -14.37
C GLY A 58 -7.26 15.74 -15.31
N ILE A 59 -8.46 15.38 -14.82
CA ILE A 59 -9.67 15.21 -15.63
C ILE A 59 -10.81 16.02 -15.04
N GLN A 60 -11.30 17.02 -15.79
CA GLN A 60 -12.45 17.82 -15.41
C GLN A 60 -13.73 16.97 -15.37
N GLY A 61 -14.51 17.11 -14.29
CA GLY A 61 -15.75 16.36 -14.04
C GLY A 61 -15.53 14.99 -13.39
N SER A 62 -14.28 14.56 -13.18
CA SER A 62 -13.95 13.24 -12.64
C SER A 62 -14.53 13.03 -11.24
N PHE A 63 -14.56 14.06 -10.41
CA PHE A 63 -15.17 14.02 -9.08
C PHE A 63 -16.65 13.64 -9.18
N ARG A 64 -17.43 14.41 -9.94
CA ARG A 64 -18.88 14.19 -10.06
C ARG A 64 -19.20 12.80 -10.57
N GLU A 65 -18.46 12.34 -11.58
CA GLU A 65 -18.62 10.99 -12.13
C GLU A 65 -18.30 9.91 -11.09
N THR A 66 -17.16 10.03 -10.41
CA THR A 66 -16.72 9.09 -9.37
C THR A 66 -17.74 8.99 -8.24
N ILE A 67 -18.21 10.12 -7.71
CA ILE A 67 -19.19 10.14 -6.61
C ILE A 67 -20.55 9.58 -7.05
N LYS A 68 -21.00 9.90 -8.26
CA LYS A 68 -22.22 9.31 -8.84
C LYS A 68 -22.10 7.79 -8.91
N ASN A 69 -20.99 7.28 -9.43
CA ASN A 69 -20.78 5.84 -9.63
C ASN A 69 -20.64 5.09 -8.30
N ILE A 70 -19.96 5.65 -7.29
CA ILE A 70 -19.93 5.07 -5.93
C ILE A 70 -21.34 4.86 -5.39
N LYS A 71 -22.22 5.86 -5.53
CA LYS A 71 -23.63 5.76 -5.07
C LYS A 71 -24.39 4.66 -5.82
N ILE A 72 -24.21 4.56 -7.14
CA ILE A 72 -24.84 3.52 -7.97
C ILE A 72 -24.35 2.13 -7.53
N LEU A 73 -23.04 1.95 -7.37
CA LEU A 73 -22.42 0.70 -6.94
C LEU A 73 -22.94 0.24 -5.58
N ASN A 74 -22.97 1.14 -4.59
CA ASN A 74 -23.51 0.85 -3.26
C ASN A 74 -25.00 0.46 -3.34
N LYS A 75 -25.81 1.20 -4.11
CA LYS A 75 -27.25 0.88 -4.29
C LYS A 75 -27.47 -0.49 -4.93
N LYS A 76 -26.56 -0.92 -5.80
CA LYS A 76 -26.60 -2.23 -6.49
C LYS A 76 -25.93 -3.35 -5.68
N GLY A 77 -25.53 -3.07 -4.43
CA GLY A 77 -24.91 -4.08 -3.55
C GLY A 77 -23.50 -4.49 -3.96
N VAL A 78 -22.76 -3.63 -4.66
CA VAL A 78 -21.32 -3.82 -4.90
C VAL A 78 -20.55 -3.19 -3.74
N HIS A 79 -19.61 -3.94 -3.16
CA HIS A 79 -18.81 -3.46 -2.05
C HIS A 79 -17.76 -2.46 -2.51
N VAL A 80 -17.88 -1.21 -2.07
CA VAL A 80 -16.91 -0.15 -2.36
C VAL A 80 -16.12 0.18 -1.09
N VAL A 81 -14.80 0.32 -1.24
CA VAL A 81 -13.87 0.81 -0.22
C VAL A 81 -13.15 2.04 -0.76
N PRO A 82 -13.56 3.25 -0.38
CA PRO A 82 -12.83 4.47 -0.75
C PRO A 82 -11.39 4.43 -0.24
N ILE A 83 -10.44 4.87 -1.07
CA ILE A 83 -9.04 5.08 -0.69
C ILE A 83 -8.77 6.58 -0.72
N ILE A 84 -8.61 7.18 0.45
CA ILE A 84 -8.18 8.57 0.59
C ILE A 84 -6.68 8.63 0.33
N TYR A 85 -6.29 9.27 -0.78
CA TYR A 85 -4.89 9.46 -1.12
C TYR A 85 -4.40 10.80 -0.57
N ILE A 86 -3.37 10.78 0.27
CA ILE A 86 -2.83 11.97 0.94
C ILE A 86 -1.44 12.34 0.43
N SER A 87 -1.24 13.63 0.20
CA SER A 87 0.06 14.27 -0.01
C SER A 87 0.16 15.55 0.82
N ASP A 88 1.30 16.23 0.74
CA ASP A 88 1.51 17.60 1.22
C ASP A 88 0.45 18.60 0.76
N LYS A 89 -0.12 18.40 -0.43
CA LYS A 89 -1.09 19.29 -1.05
C LYS A 89 -2.48 19.21 -0.41
N ASN A 90 -2.94 18.04 0.03
CA ASN A 90 -4.32 17.87 0.53
C ASN A 90 -4.42 17.45 2.00
N TYR A 91 -3.29 17.22 2.66
CA TYR A 91 -3.24 16.79 4.05
C TYR A 91 -3.97 17.74 5.02
N ALA A 92 -3.90 19.05 4.80
CA ALA A 92 -4.61 20.04 5.64
C ALA A 92 -6.15 19.86 5.61
N ASP A 93 -6.68 19.21 4.59
CA ASP A 93 -8.11 18.92 4.42
C ASP A 93 -8.48 17.48 4.85
N LEU A 94 -7.55 16.69 5.43
CA LEU A 94 -7.72 15.26 5.73
C LEU A 94 -9.01 14.95 6.51
N GLU A 95 -9.27 15.67 7.60
CA GLU A 95 -10.46 15.44 8.44
C GLU A 95 -11.76 15.64 7.65
N LYS A 96 -11.84 16.72 6.87
CA LYS A 96 -12.99 17.00 5.99
C LYS A 96 -13.14 15.97 4.89
N ILE A 97 -12.04 15.44 4.35
CA ILE A 97 -12.09 14.35 3.36
C ILE A 97 -12.63 13.08 4.01
N ILE A 98 -12.22 12.75 5.23
CA ILE A 98 -12.74 11.61 5.99
C ILE A 98 -14.24 11.77 6.23
N GLU A 99 -14.69 12.91 6.74
CA GLU A 99 -16.11 13.22 6.95
C GLU A 99 -16.91 13.03 5.66
N PHE A 100 -16.42 13.59 4.56
CA PHE A 100 -17.05 13.44 3.25
C PHE A 100 -17.15 11.98 2.79
N VAL A 101 -16.07 11.21 2.91
CA VAL A 101 -16.04 9.79 2.52
C VAL A 101 -16.96 8.94 3.39
N THR A 102 -17.09 9.25 4.68
CA THR A 102 -17.99 8.52 5.59
C THR A 102 -19.46 8.69 5.20
N CYS A 103 -19.82 9.79 4.54
CA CYS A 103 -21.18 10.03 4.04
C CYS A 103 -21.62 9.03 2.95
N PHE A 104 -20.69 8.30 2.32
CA PHE A 104 -21.04 7.29 1.31
C PHE A 104 -21.61 6.00 1.89
N LYS A 105 -21.55 5.83 3.22
CA LYS A 105 -22.03 4.62 3.93
C LYS A 105 -21.37 3.33 3.42
N CYS A 106 -20.12 3.43 2.97
CA CYS A 106 -19.28 2.27 2.69
C CYS A 106 -18.87 1.56 4.00
N SER A 107 -18.57 0.27 3.96
CA SER A 107 -18.22 -0.52 5.15
C SER A 107 -16.91 -0.10 5.82
N SER A 108 -16.00 0.49 5.04
CA SER A 108 -14.73 1.02 5.51
C SER A 108 -14.15 1.97 4.46
N TYR A 109 -13.16 2.77 4.87
CA TYR A 109 -12.27 3.49 3.98
C TYR A 109 -10.81 3.16 4.34
N ARG A 110 -9.89 3.47 3.43
CA ARG A 110 -8.45 3.37 3.67
C ARG A 110 -7.79 4.71 3.42
N ILE A 111 -6.67 4.96 4.08
CA ILE A 111 -5.79 6.09 3.77
C ILE A 111 -4.50 5.51 3.19
N ASP A 112 -4.07 6.05 2.06
CA ASP A 112 -2.78 5.73 1.43
C ASP A 112 -2.12 7.04 1.00
N PHE A 113 -0.86 6.98 0.57
CA PHE A 113 -0.10 8.18 0.26
C PHE A 113 0.23 8.33 -1.21
N ILE A 114 0.25 9.57 -1.68
CA ILE A 114 0.93 9.96 -2.91
C ILE A 114 2.34 10.38 -2.51
N TYR A 115 3.30 9.49 -2.74
CA TYR A 115 4.69 9.76 -2.39
C TYR A 115 5.28 10.85 -3.30
N PRO A 116 6.10 11.76 -2.75
CA PRO A 116 6.79 12.76 -3.56
C PRO A 116 7.73 12.07 -4.55
N LYS A 117 7.86 12.62 -5.77
CA LYS A 117 8.91 12.19 -6.69
C LYS A 117 10.26 12.70 -6.19
N ILE A 118 11.22 11.78 -6.03
CA ILE A 118 12.59 12.07 -5.60
C ILE A 118 13.48 11.92 -6.82
N ASP A 119 13.39 12.91 -7.72
CA ASP A 119 14.13 12.97 -8.97
C ASP A 119 15.23 14.05 -8.94
N LYS A 120 15.21 14.94 -7.93
CA LYS A 120 16.15 16.06 -7.82
C LYS A 120 16.52 16.40 -6.37
N PRO A 121 17.78 16.82 -6.08
CA PRO A 121 18.24 17.21 -4.75
C PRO A 121 17.44 18.35 -4.10
N GLU A 122 16.94 19.30 -4.90
CA GLU A 122 16.12 20.42 -4.40
C GLU A 122 14.78 20.00 -3.74
N LYS A 123 14.34 18.74 -3.90
CA LYS A 123 13.10 18.24 -3.30
C LYS A 123 13.24 17.67 -1.89
N ILE A 124 14.42 17.77 -1.27
CA ILE A 124 14.65 17.36 0.13
C ILE A 124 13.67 18.03 1.11
N ALA A 125 13.30 19.30 0.89
CA ALA A 125 12.31 19.99 1.73
C ALA A 125 10.90 19.37 1.62
N SER A 126 10.50 18.91 0.43
CA SER A 126 9.24 18.19 0.21
C SER A 126 9.24 16.85 0.96
N ILE A 127 10.39 16.17 1.03
CA ILE A 127 10.55 14.93 1.81
C ILE A 127 10.35 15.20 3.31
N LYS A 128 10.91 16.28 3.87
CA LYS A 128 10.72 16.61 5.30
C LYS A 128 9.25 16.85 5.66
N ASN A 129 8.54 17.65 4.85
CA ASN A 129 7.12 17.92 5.06
C ASN A 129 6.30 16.63 4.95
N PHE A 130 6.56 15.83 3.92
CA PHE A 130 5.88 14.56 3.73
C PHE A 130 6.20 13.54 4.83
N MET A 131 7.42 13.53 5.36
CA MET A 131 7.79 12.69 6.50
C MET A 131 6.93 13.00 7.73
N SER A 132 6.69 14.28 8.05
CA SER A 132 5.80 14.64 9.15
C SER A 132 4.37 14.11 8.93
N ILE A 133 3.86 14.23 7.70
CA ILE A 133 2.54 13.72 7.31
C ILE A 133 2.48 12.19 7.42
N TYR A 134 3.51 11.52 6.90
CA TYR A 134 3.65 10.08 6.93
C TYR A 134 3.58 9.55 8.36
N ASN A 135 4.41 10.09 9.26
CA ASN A 135 4.47 9.63 10.64
C ASN A 135 3.22 9.99 11.47
N HIS A 136 2.53 11.08 11.14
CA HIS A 136 1.24 11.38 11.80
C HIS A 136 0.14 10.38 11.41
N ILE A 137 0.06 10.03 10.12
CA ILE A 137 -1.00 9.14 9.63
C ILE A 137 -0.68 7.66 9.90
N ARG A 138 0.60 7.27 9.79
CA ARG A 138 1.02 5.88 9.93
C ARG A 138 0.91 5.46 11.39
N LYS A 139 0.02 4.51 11.67
CA LYS A 139 -0.12 3.90 12.99
C LYS A 139 0.67 2.61 13.09
N MET A 140 1.34 2.42 14.23
CA MET A 140 1.91 1.13 14.59
C MET A 140 0.79 0.12 14.85
N LEU A 141 1.07 -1.16 14.56
CA LEU A 141 0.16 -2.23 14.93
C LEU A 141 0.18 -2.45 16.43
N LYS A 142 -0.99 -2.74 17.00
CA LYS A 142 -1.06 -3.37 18.32
C LYS A 142 -0.51 -4.78 18.19
N ILE A 143 0.50 -5.10 19.01
CA ILE A 143 1.19 -6.38 18.97
C ILE A 143 0.58 -7.33 19.98
N ASP A 144 0.12 -8.48 19.49
CA ASP A 144 -0.13 -9.67 20.28
C ASP A 144 1.00 -10.70 20.07
N TYR A 145 0.91 -11.82 20.78
CA TYR A 145 1.91 -12.88 20.73
C TYR A 145 2.07 -13.48 19.32
N GLU A 146 0.97 -13.70 18.60
CA GLU A 146 1.00 -14.33 17.27
C GLU A 146 1.60 -13.38 16.22
N LEU A 147 1.21 -12.11 16.26
CA LEU A 147 1.76 -11.09 15.36
C LEU A 147 3.25 -10.86 15.65
N TYR A 148 3.66 -10.87 16.92
CA TYR A 148 5.07 -10.81 17.31
C TYR A 148 5.88 -11.98 16.72
N LEU A 149 5.42 -13.22 16.91
CA LEU A 149 6.09 -14.40 16.37
C LEU A 149 6.14 -14.40 14.83
N THR A 150 5.07 -13.92 14.20
CA THR A 150 4.96 -13.81 12.75
C THR A 150 5.95 -12.79 12.21
N ASN A 151 5.96 -11.57 12.76
CA ASN A 151 6.79 -10.47 12.27
C ASN A 151 8.30 -10.66 12.52
N ARG A 152 8.67 -11.62 13.38
CA ARG A 152 10.04 -12.10 13.53
C ARG A 152 10.53 -12.99 12.40
N ARG A 153 9.62 -13.61 11.65
CA ARG A 153 9.95 -14.62 10.64
C ARG A 153 9.75 -14.10 9.24
N ILE A 154 8.68 -13.33 9.01
CA ILE A 154 8.25 -12.93 7.69
C ILE A 154 8.09 -11.41 7.57
N ASN A 155 8.17 -10.91 6.35
CA ASN A 155 7.77 -9.55 6.04
C ASN A 155 6.23 -9.47 6.02
N GLN A 156 5.64 -8.78 6.97
CA GLN A 156 4.18 -8.65 7.09
C GLN A 156 3.47 -8.08 5.86
N CYS A 157 4.18 -7.31 5.02
CA CYS A 157 3.61 -6.73 3.82
C CYS A 157 3.87 -7.59 2.58
N LEU A 158 5.02 -8.26 2.47
CA LEU A 158 5.45 -8.92 1.23
C LEU A 158 5.22 -10.43 1.23
N PHE A 159 5.16 -11.07 2.39
CA PHE A 159 5.07 -12.52 2.47
C PHE A 159 3.84 -13.06 1.72
N GLY A 160 4.08 -14.00 0.81
CA GLY A 160 3.04 -14.61 -0.03
C GLY A 160 2.48 -13.72 -1.13
N LYS A 161 3.02 -12.50 -1.34
CA LYS A 161 2.60 -11.60 -2.41
C LYS A 161 3.51 -11.72 -3.63
N ILE A 162 2.86 -11.60 -4.78
CA ILE A 162 3.48 -11.52 -6.11
C ILE A 162 2.70 -10.46 -6.88
N ALA A 163 3.40 -9.64 -7.66
CA ALA A 163 2.78 -8.82 -8.68
C ALA A 163 3.30 -9.26 -10.05
N ILE A 164 2.40 -9.28 -11.03
CA ILE A 164 2.70 -9.61 -12.41
C ILE A 164 2.37 -8.37 -13.24
N THR A 165 3.33 -7.86 -13.99
CA THR A 165 3.14 -6.67 -14.84
C THR A 165 2.42 -7.04 -16.14
N LEU A 166 2.01 -6.03 -16.91
CA LEU A 166 1.43 -6.25 -18.24
C LEU A 166 2.40 -6.91 -19.22
N ASN A 167 3.71 -6.74 -19.01
CA ASN A 167 4.75 -7.37 -19.82
C ASN A 167 5.07 -8.80 -19.35
N GLY A 168 4.39 -9.30 -18.32
CA GLY A 168 4.62 -10.61 -17.75
C GLY A 168 5.68 -10.66 -16.65
N ASP A 169 6.31 -9.53 -16.31
CA ASP A 169 7.36 -9.50 -15.28
C ASP A 169 6.78 -9.84 -13.91
N ILE A 170 7.41 -10.78 -13.24
CA ILE A 170 7.11 -11.21 -11.88
C ILE A 170 7.99 -10.39 -10.94
N ILE A 171 7.35 -9.57 -10.11
CA ILE A 171 8.00 -8.70 -9.14
C ILE A 171 7.43 -8.94 -7.72
N PRO A 172 8.18 -8.63 -6.64
CA PRO A 172 7.74 -8.87 -5.26
C PRO A 172 6.46 -8.10 -4.87
N CYS A 173 6.29 -6.90 -5.41
CA CYS A 173 5.07 -6.10 -5.25
C CYS A 173 4.98 -5.00 -6.30
N GLN A 174 3.81 -4.37 -6.46
CA GLN A 174 3.57 -3.28 -7.42
C GLN A 174 4.51 -2.07 -7.32
N ASN A 175 5.18 -1.90 -6.16
CA ASN A 175 6.13 -0.82 -5.94
C ASN A 175 7.57 -1.23 -6.25
N ALA A 176 7.89 -2.53 -6.33
CA ALA A 176 9.23 -3.05 -6.55
C ALA A 176 9.52 -3.19 -8.06
N ARG A 177 9.37 -2.10 -8.82
CA ARG A 177 9.37 -2.16 -10.30
C ARG A 177 10.74 -2.49 -10.86
N SER A 178 11.81 -2.14 -10.17
CA SER A 178 13.18 -2.48 -10.56
C SER A 178 13.55 -3.94 -10.25
N GLN A 179 12.74 -4.64 -9.44
CA GLN A 179 13.06 -5.96 -8.89
C GLN A 179 12.38 -7.08 -9.70
N VAL A 180 12.76 -7.21 -10.97
CA VAL A 180 12.26 -8.30 -11.84
C VAL A 180 12.91 -9.61 -11.41
N ILE A 181 12.07 -10.57 -11.00
CA ILE A 181 12.49 -11.91 -10.59
C ILE A 181 12.57 -12.82 -11.81
N GLU A 182 11.50 -12.85 -12.60
CA GLU A 182 11.32 -13.69 -13.78
C GLU A 182 10.24 -13.08 -14.68
N ASN A 183 9.99 -13.69 -15.85
CA ASN A 183 8.88 -13.32 -16.71
C ASN A 183 7.96 -14.53 -16.97
N ILE A 184 6.65 -14.38 -16.71
CA ILE A 184 5.66 -15.47 -16.84
C ILE A 184 5.41 -15.92 -18.28
N PHE A 185 5.80 -15.11 -19.26
CA PHE A 185 5.75 -15.47 -20.68
C PHE A 185 7.02 -16.19 -21.15
N SER A 186 8.00 -16.40 -20.27
CA SER A 186 9.17 -17.22 -20.57
C SER A 186 8.84 -18.71 -20.48
N ASP A 187 9.29 -19.49 -21.46
CA ASP A 187 9.14 -20.95 -21.46
C ASP A 187 10.12 -21.67 -20.50
N ASN A 188 11.06 -20.93 -19.89
CA ASN A 188 12.14 -21.51 -19.09
C ASN A 188 11.73 -21.89 -17.66
N ILE A 189 10.67 -21.27 -17.12
CA ILE A 189 10.28 -21.46 -15.72
C ILE A 189 8.80 -21.18 -15.49
N THR A 190 8.15 -22.08 -14.76
CA THR A 190 6.76 -21.92 -14.33
C THR A 190 6.65 -21.14 -13.02
N LEU A 191 5.50 -20.51 -12.78
CA LEU A 191 5.21 -19.87 -11.48
C LEU A 191 5.35 -20.86 -10.30
N SER A 192 4.98 -22.13 -10.50
CA SER A 192 5.13 -23.17 -9.48
C SER A 192 6.60 -23.42 -9.12
N GLU A 193 7.49 -23.40 -10.11
CA GLU A 193 8.93 -23.56 -9.90
C GLU A 193 9.56 -22.34 -9.24
N ILE A 194 9.14 -21.13 -9.61
CA ILE A 194 9.56 -19.88 -8.95
C ILE A 194 9.26 -19.97 -7.44
N LEU A 195 8.06 -20.44 -7.09
CA LEU A 195 7.64 -20.63 -5.71
C LEU A 195 8.44 -21.74 -4.99
N LYS A 196 8.64 -22.89 -5.65
CA LYS A 196 9.40 -24.02 -5.07
C LYS A 196 10.88 -23.70 -4.87
N LYS A 197 11.48 -22.93 -5.80
CA LYS A 197 12.87 -22.48 -5.73
C LYS A 197 13.07 -21.31 -4.75
N GLY A 198 12.00 -20.73 -4.21
CA GLY A 198 12.08 -19.64 -3.23
C GLY A 198 12.66 -18.35 -3.81
N LEU A 199 12.42 -18.04 -5.09
CA LEU A 199 13.04 -16.87 -5.73
C LEU A 199 12.57 -15.52 -5.13
N LEU A 200 11.46 -15.54 -4.39
CA LEU A 200 10.92 -14.39 -3.67
C LEU A 200 11.32 -14.37 -2.18
N ASP A 201 12.04 -15.37 -1.69
CA ASP A 201 12.32 -15.56 -0.25
C ASP A 201 13.08 -14.37 0.35
N ASN A 202 13.99 -13.76 -0.42
CA ASN A 202 14.72 -12.57 0.02
C ASN A 202 13.78 -11.39 0.34
N PHE A 203 12.60 -11.33 -0.27
CA PHE A 203 11.56 -10.32 -0.03
C PHE A 203 10.54 -10.79 1.00
N TRP A 204 10.05 -12.02 0.87
CA TRP A 204 9.06 -12.61 1.75
C TRP A 204 9.54 -12.75 3.19
N TYR A 205 10.83 -13.04 3.38
CA TYR A 205 11.47 -13.15 4.70
C TYR A 205 12.32 -11.93 5.04
N LEU A 206 12.10 -10.78 4.38
CA LEU A 206 12.74 -9.50 4.73
C LEU A 206 12.12 -8.91 5.99
N THR A 207 12.50 -9.42 7.15
CA THR A 207 12.06 -8.89 8.44
C THR A 207 12.83 -7.62 8.78
N LYS A 208 12.33 -6.84 9.75
CA LYS A 208 13.05 -5.66 10.25
C LYS A 208 14.38 -6.02 10.92
N ASP A 209 14.56 -7.27 11.36
CA ASP A 209 15.82 -7.78 11.92
C ASP A 209 16.94 -7.84 10.87
N LYS A 210 16.60 -7.88 9.57
CA LYS A 210 17.56 -7.86 8.45
C LYS A 210 17.93 -6.46 7.96
N ILE A 211 17.33 -5.41 8.52
CA ILE A 211 17.60 -4.01 8.14
C ILE A 211 18.41 -3.36 9.25
N GLU A 212 19.59 -2.83 8.91
CA GLU A 212 20.64 -2.46 9.87
C GLU A 212 20.18 -1.53 11.01
N ILE A 213 19.43 -0.48 10.69
CA ILE A 213 18.90 0.46 11.69
C ILE A 213 17.63 -0.12 12.34
N CYS A 214 16.75 -0.76 11.57
CA CYS A 214 15.47 -1.24 12.08
C CYS A 214 15.60 -2.43 13.04
N ARG A 215 16.66 -3.24 12.95
CA ARG A 215 16.90 -4.36 13.88
C ARG A 215 17.16 -3.88 15.31
N LYS A 216 17.61 -2.62 15.47
CA LYS A 216 17.84 -1.96 16.75
C LYS A 216 16.58 -1.25 17.29
N CYS A 217 15.53 -1.16 16.48
CA CYS A 217 14.28 -0.48 16.83
C CYS A 217 13.41 -1.35 17.74
N GLU A 218 12.98 -0.78 18.86
CA GLU A 218 12.00 -1.33 19.79
C GLU A 218 10.61 -1.51 19.15
N TYR A 219 10.26 -0.70 18.14
CA TYR A 219 8.98 -0.80 17.43
C TYR A 219 8.99 -1.79 16.26
N ARG A 220 10.12 -2.45 15.98
CA ARG A 220 10.33 -3.17 14.71
C ARG A 220 9.30 -4.24 14.38
N TYR A 221 8.69 -4.85 15.38
CA TYR A 221 7.63 -5.84 15.16
C TYR A 221 6.24 -5.22 15.01
N GLY A 222 6.01 -3.99 15.49
CA GLY A 222 4.79 -3.20 15.28
C GLY A 222 4.80 -2.31 14.03
N CYS A 223 5.96 -2.16 13.39
CA CYS A 223 6.19 -1.18 12.33
C CYS A 223 5.79 -1.66 10.94
N ILE A 224 4.78 -1.01 10.34
CA ILE A 224 4.27 -1.28 8.97
C ILE A 224 5.02 -0.49 7.89
N ASP A 225 6.32 -0.27 8.03
CA ASP A 225 7.09 0.48 7.04
C ASP A 225 7.43 -0.35 5.79
N CYS A 226 7.58 0.32 4.64
CA CYS A 226 7.90 -0.29 3.36
C CYS A 226 9.36 0.00 2.94
N PRO A 227 10.31 -0.93 3.14
CA PRO A 227 11.70 -0.72 2.76
C PRO A 227 11.93 -0.76 1.23
N ILE A 228 11.00 -1.34 0.47
CA ILE A 228 11.01 -1.33 -1.00
C ILE A 228 10.91 0.09 -1.56
N LEU A 229 10.12 0.95 -0.91
CA LEU A 229 10.01 2.35 -1.36
C LEU A 229 11.36 3.04 -1.27
N THR A 230 12.12 2.87 -0.19
CA THR A 230 13.45 3.44 -0.09
C THR A 230 14.35 2.95 -1.21
N HIS A 231 14.40 1.63 -1.43
CA HIS A 231 15.21 1.04 -2.51
C HIS A 231 14.91 1.70 -3.87
N GLU A 232 13.63 1.87 -4.21
CA GLU A 232 13.21 2.47 -5.48
C GLU A 232 13.47 3.98 -5.56
N PHE A 233 13.47 4.68 -4.42
CA PHE A 233 13.78 6.11 -4.37
C PHE A 233 15.28 6.41 -4.37
N THR A 234 16.11 5.50 -3.86
CA THR A 234 17.55 5.69 -3.76
C THR A 234 18.33 4.85 -4.76
N GLU A 235 17.65 4.21 -5.72
CA GLU A 235 18.22 3.31 -6.73
C GLU A 235 19.24 2.31 -6.14
N GLY A 236 18.96 1.79 -4.94
CA GLY A 236 20.00 1.20 -4.10
C GLY A 236 19.50 0.37 -2.93
N THR A 237 20.37 0.12 -1.96
CA THR A 237 20.21 -0.88 -0.88
C THR A 237 18.89 -0.79 -0.12
N ILE A 238 18.31 -1.96 0.17
CA ILE A 238 17.17 -2.09 1.09
C ILE A 238 17.57 -1.57 2.48
N SER A 239 17.05 -0.41 2.86
CA SER A 239 17.40 0.26 4.10
C SER A 239 16.15 0.67 4.91
N LYS A 240 16.35 1.55 5.90
CA LYS A 240 15.25 2.12 6.69
C LYS A 240 14.30 2.88 5.76
N ASN A 241 13.00 2.90 6.09
CA ASN A 241 12.04 3.70 5.32
C ASN A 241 12.47 5.17 5.34
N LEU A 242 12.62 5.79 4.16
CA LEU A 242 13.04 7.17 3.98
C LEU A 242 12.13 8.16 4.74
N PHE A 243 10.86 7.81 4.90
CA PHE A 243 9.87 8.66 5.59
C PHE A 243 9.71 8.31 7.08
N CYS A 244 10.54 7.45 7.65
CA CYS A 244 10.50 7.11 9.07
C CYS A 244 11.36 8.08 9.90
N ALA A 245 10.71 8.92 10.71
CA ALA A 245 11.38 9.94 11.53
C ALA A 245 12.00 9.37 12.82
N TYR A 246 11.79 8.08 13.14
CA TYR A 246 12.25 7.51 14.40
C TYR A 246 13.74 7.18 14.41
N SER A 247 14.47 7.56 15.47
CA SER A 247 15.86 7.19 15.69
C SER A 247 15.96 6.13 16.80
N PRO A 248 16.17 4.83 16.46
CA PRO A 248 16.31 3.76 17.46
C PRO A 248 17.49 3.92 18.42
N LEU A 249 18.57 4.60 17.99
CA LEU A 249 19.77 4.77 18.81
C LEU A 249 19.56 5.80 19.92
N GLU A 250 18.74 6.81 19.63
CA GLU A 250 18.49 7.94 20.53
C GLU A 250 17.14 7.85 21.24
N GLY A 251 16.27 6.93 20.82
CA GLY A 251 14.94 6.78 21.40
C GLY A 251 13.96 7.91 21.06
N VAL A 252 14.22 8.70 20.01
CA VAL A 252 13.46 9.93 19.70
C VAL A 252 12.92 9.98 18.27
N TRP A 253 11.77 10.64 18.12
CA TRP A 253 11.22 11.01 16.82
C TRP A 253 11.81 12.34 16.37
N THR A 254 12.53 12.36 15.26
CA THR A 254 13.17 13.57 14.74
C THR A 254 12.87 13.73 13.26
N ASN A 255 12.34 14.88 12.88
CA ASN A 255 12.15 15.23 11.46
C ASN A 255 13.44 15.79 10.81
N GLU A 256 14.56 15.75 11.53
CA GLU A 256 15.79 16.46 11.18
C GLU A 256 16.87 15.57 10.55
N LYS A 257 16.93 14.29 10.94
CA LYS A 257 17.99 13.37 10.50
C LYS A 257 17.52 12.46 9.37
N PHE A 258 18.03 12.72 8.17
CA PHE A 258 17.96 11.78 7.05
C PHE A 258 18.96 10.66 7.29
N TYR A 259 18.45 9.43 7.35
CA TYR A 259 19.29 8.23 7.29
C TYR A 259 19.10 7.67 5.90
N ALA A 260 19.86 8.20 4.93
CA ALA A 260 20.05 7.55 3.64
C ALA A 260 20.96 6.33 3.84
#